data_AF-A0A6A7AVN0-F1
#
_entry.id   AF-A0A6A7AVN0-F1
#
_cell.length_a   1.000
_cell.length_b   1.000
_cell.length_c   1.000
_cell.angle_alpha   90.00
_cell.angle_beta   90.00
_cell.angle_gamma   90.00
#
_symmetry.space_group_name_H-M   'P 1'
#
loop_
_entity.id
_entity.type
_entity.pdbx_description
1 polymer ?
#
loop_
_entity_poly.entity_id
_entity_poly.type
_entity_poly.pdbx_seq_one_letter_code
_entity_poly.pdbx_strand_id
1 'polypeptide(L)' 'MHFLESDHLAHCFDYLRQSLMCAADSNLEEGVPNGEGEGWEGVDITGWGVQRVCRDFMGVRDWVEEWRGDERGGVN' A
#
# COMPACT_ATOMS: atom_id res chain seq x y z
N MET A 1 -21.68 5.28 -38.03
CA MET A 1 -20.27 5.73 -37.94
C MET A 1 -19.90 5.66 -36.47
N HIS A 2 -18.90 4.85 -36.14
CA HIS A 2 -18.56 4.40 -34.78
C HIS A 2 -18.01 5.53 -33.91
N PHE A 3 -18.64 5.75 -32.76
CA PHE A 3 -18.05 6.44 -31.62
C PHE A 3 -16.94 5.55 -31.05
N LEU A 4 -15.71 5.70 -31.53
CA LEU A 4 -14.53 5.23 -30.79
C LEU A 4 -14.23 6.29 -29.74
N GLU A 5 -14.91 6.11 -28.63
CA GLU A 5 -15.20 7.06 -27.58
C GLU A 5 -14.06 7.05 -26.55
N SER A 6 -13.20 8.07 -26.58
CA SER A 6 -12.15 8.27 -25.57
C SER A 6 -12.72 8.26 -24.13
N ASP A 7 -13.99 8.65 -24.00
CA ASP A 7 -14.75 8.64 -22.75
C ASP A 7 -14.97 7.23 -22.20
N HIS A 8 -15.16 6.22 -23.07
CA HIS A 8 -15.37 4.85 -22.64
C HIS A 8 -14.11 4.23 -22.03
N LEU A 9 -12.96 4.48 -22.64
CA LEU A 9 -11.70 4.00 -22.09
C LEU A 9 -11.32 4.76 -20.81
N ALA A 10 -11.59 6.07 -20.75
CA ALA A 10 -11.27 6.90 -19.59
C ALA A 10 -11.93 6.38 -18.31
N HIS A 11 -13.24 6.09 -18.32
CA HIS A 11 -13.91 5.57 -17.12
C HIS A 11 -13.42 4.16 -16.75
N CYS A 12 -13.04 3.32 -17.73
CA CYS A 12 -12.49 2.00 -17.44
C CYS A 12 -11.18 2.12 -16.67
N PHE A 13 -10.30 3.03 -17.10
CA PHE A 13 -9.06 3.32 -16.38
C PHE A 13 -9.33 3.91 -15.00
N ASP A 14 -10.36 4.74 -14.83
CA ASP A 14 -10.75 5.24 -13.52
C ASP A 14 -11.24 4.13 -12.58
N TYR A 15 -12.03 3.17 -13.07
CA TYR A 15 -12.43 2.01 -12.27
C TYR A 15 -11.26 1.11 -11.90
N LEU A 16 -10.32 0.89 -12.83
CA LEU A 16 -9.09 0.16 -12.54
C LEU A 16 -8.24 0.89 -11.48
N ARG A 17 -8.07 2.21 -11.62
CA ARG A 17 -7.36 3.03 -10.64
C ARG A 17 -8.01 2.95 -9.26
N GLN A 18 -9.33 3.11 -9.18
CA GLN A 18 -10.07 3.06 -7.92
C GLN A 18 -9.99 1.68 -7.25
N SER A 19 -10.11 0.60 -8.03
CA SER A 19 -9.98 -0.76 -7.50
C SER A 19 -8.59 -1.04 -6.95
N LEU A 20 -7.54 -0.59 -7.64
CA LEU A 20 -6.16 -0.68 -7.16
C LEU A 20 -5.94 0.13 -5.89
N MET A 21 -6.43 1.38 -5.83
CA MET A 21 -6.29 2.23 -4.65
C MET A 21 -6.95 1.64 -3.40
N CYS A 22 -8.08 0.94 -3.56
CA CYS A 22 -8.80 0.33 -2.45
C CYS A 22 -8.23 -1.05 -2.06
N ALA A 23 -7.73 -1.81 -3.03
CA ALA A 23 -7.12 -3.12 -2.79
C ALA A 23 -5.64 -3.04 -2.37
N ALA A 24 -5.01 -1.87 -2.53
CA ALA A 24 -3.65 -1.64 -2.08
C ALA A 24 -3.53 -1.87 -0.58
N ASP A 25 -2.49 -2.60 -0.18
CA ASP A 25 -2.19 -2.81 1.22
C ASP A 25 -1.19 -1.79 1.73
N SER A 26 -1.58 -1.15 2.82
CA SER A 26 -0.80 -0.16 3.55
C SER A 26 -0.50 -0.61 4.98
N ASN A 27 -0.84 -1.86 5.33
CA ASN A 27 -0.53 -2.42 6.63
C ASN A 27 0.98 -2.66 6.78
N LEU A 28 1.51 -2.40 7.98
CA LEU A 28 2.80 -2.94 8.38
C LEU A 28 2.64 -4.44 8.64
N GLU A 29 3.55 -5.24 8.11
CA GLU A 29 3.52 -6.69 8.31
C GLU A 29 3.89 -7.02 9.76
N GLU A 30 3.11 -7.91 10.38
CA GLU A 30 3.39 -8.38 11.73
C GLU A 30 4.57 -9.35 11.73
N GLY A 31 5.49 -9.13 12.67
CA GLY A 31 6.55 -10.08 12.94
C GLY A 31 6.05 -11.28 13.70
N VAL A 32 6.39 -12.49 13.24
CA VAL A 32 6.10 -13.74 13.94
C VAL A 32 7.38 -14.32 14.55
N PRO A 33 7.35 -14.82 15.80
CA PRO A 33 8.52 -15.46 16.39
C PRO A 33 8.95 -16.68 15.59
N ASN A 34 10.22 -16.72 15.16
CA ASN A 34 10.79 -17.86 14.44
C ASN A 34 11.43 -18.91 15.38
N GLY A 35 11.60 -18.57 16.66
CA GLY A 35 12.18 -19.44 17.69
C GLY A 35 13.71 -19.47 17.71
N GLU A 36 14.38 -18.66 16.89
CA GLU A 36 15.83 -18.59 16.76
C GLU A 36 16.36 -17.19 17.12
N GLY A 37 16.91 -17.02 18.32
CA GLY A 37 17.48 -15.75 18.77
C GLY A 37 16.50 -14.84 19.53
N GLU A 38 16.98 -13.67 19.95
CA GLU A 38 16.21 -12.69 20.72
C GLU A 38 16.06 -11.37 19.94
N GLY A 39 15.00 -10.63 20.20
CA GLY A 39 14.75 -9.36 19.50
C GLY A 39 14.45 -9.56 18.01
N TRP A 40 14.99 -8.71 17.14
CA TRP A 40 14.68 -8.72 15.70
C TRP A 40 15.29 -9.91 14.94
N GLU A 41 16.33 -10.56 15.49
CA GLU A 41 16.88 -11.80 14.93
C GLU A 41 15.90 -12.98 15.10
N GLY A 42 15.04 -12.93 16.12
CA GLY A 42 14.03 -13.95 16.44
C GLY A 42 12.68 -13.78 15.76
N VAL A 43 12.59 -12.95 14.72
CA VAL A 43 11.33 -12.55 14.09
C VAL A 43 11.39 -12.76 12.57
N ASP A 44 10.43 -13.52 12.05
CA ASP A 44 10.18 -13.65 10.62
C ASP A 44 9.02 -12.75 10.18
N ILE A 45 9.07 -12.32 8.93
CA ILE A 45 7.98 -11.59 8.28
C ILE A 45 7.30 -12.54 7.29
N THR A 46 6.04 -12.89 7.56
CA THR A 46 5.32 -13.89 6.75
C THR A 46 4.45 -13.27 5.67
N GLY A 47 4.05 -12.00 5.83
CA GLY A 47 3.15 -11.31 4.88
C GLY A 47 1.69 -11.79 4.89
N TRP A 48 1.28 -12.63 5.85
CA TRP A 48 -0.06 -13.22 5.91
C TRP A 48 -0.80 -12.89 7.22
N GLY A 49 -2.12 -13.09 7.23
CA GLY A 49 -2.95 -12.97 8.45
C GLY A 49 -3.41 -11.54 8.80
N VAL A 50 -2.88 -10.52 8.12
CA VAL A 50 -3.30 -9.13 8.34
C VAL A 50 -4.63 -8.82 7.65
N GLN A 51 -5.56 -8.22 8.39
CA GLN A 51 -6.84 -7.78 7.83
C GLN A 51 -6.62 -6.59 6.89
N ARG A 52 -6.94 -6.78 5.61
CA ARG A 52 -6.91 -5.72 4.60
C ARG A 52 -8.16 -4.85 4.77
N VAL A 53 -7.97 -3.54 4.90
CA VAL A 53 -9.05 -2.55 5.01
C VAL A 53 -8.79 -1.46 3.98
N CYS A 54 -9.82 -1.12 3.21
CA CYS A 54 -9.76 0.00 2.28
C CYS A 54 -9.63 1.31 3.08
N ARG A 55 -8.62 2.13 2.76
CA ARG A 55 -8.33 3.39 3.45
C ARG A 55 -8.48 4.59 2.51
N ASP A 56 -8.55 5.78 3.09
CA ASP A 56 -8.43 7.01 2.30
C ASP A 56 -7.03 7.08 1.67
N PHE A 57 -6.97 6.81 0.37
CA PHE A 57 -5.73 6.81 -0.40
C PHE A 57 -5.01 8.15 -0.33
N MET A 58 -5.75 9.27 -0.33
CA MET A 58 -5.15 10.59 -0.32
C MET A 58 -4.51 10.89 1.02
N GLY A 59 -5.18 10.55 2.12
CA GLY A 59 -4.61 10.64 3.46
C GLY A 59 -3.34 9.78 3.63
N VAL A 60 -3.33 8.55 3.10
CA VAL A 60 -2.13 7.69 3.14
C VAL A 60 -0.99 8.32 2.33
N ARG A 61 -1.25 8.80 1.12
CA ARG A 61 -0.25 9.47 0.28
C ARG A 61 0.31 10.71 0.98
N ASP A 62 -0.55 11.57 1.49
CA ASP A 62 -0.15 12.83 2.12
C ASP A 62 0.71 12.57 3.37
N TRP A 63 0.36 11.53 4.15
CA TRP A 63 1.21 11.06 5.23
C TRP A 63 2.57 10.58 4.71
N VAL A 64 2.61 9.73 3.68
CA VAL A 64 3.90 9.28 3.11
C VAL A 64 4.75 10.46 2.63
N GLU A 65 4.15 11.46 1.96
CA GLU A 65 4.90 12.62 1.46
C GLU A 65 5.44 13.51 2.57
N GLU A 66 4.67 13.72 3.65
CA GLU A 66 5.09 14.48 4.84
C GLU A 66 6.29 13.80 5.53
N TRP A 67 6.22 12.48 5.63
CA TRP A 67 7.16 11.67 6.42
C TRP A 67 8.22 10.97 5.54
N ARG A 68 8.27 11.23 4.23
CA ARG A 68 9.25 10.59 3.33
C ARG A 68 10.67 10.94 3.77
N GLY A 69 11.54 9.93 3.86
CA GLY A 69 12.94 10.16 4.20
C GLY A 69 13.71 10.84 3.07
N ASP A 70 14.62 11.73 3.43
CA ASP A 70 15.64 12.26 2.51
C ASP A 70 16.88 11.33 2.43
N GLU A 71 17.87 11.72 1.64
CA GLU A 71 19.12 10.97 1.43
C GLU A 71 19.92 10.68 2.73
N ARG A 72 19.53 11.23 3.88
CA ARG A 72 20.21 11.11 5.18
C ARG A 72 19.56 10.10 6.12
N GLY A 73 18.52 9.40 5.69
CA GLY A 73 17.97 8.26 6.42
C GLY A 73 17.20 8.68 7.67
N GLY A 74 15.95 9.07 7.49
CA GLY A 74 15.01 9.25 8.58
C GLY A 74 13.66 9.74 8.07
N VAL A 75 12.61 9.02 8.44
CA VAL A 75 11.23 9.52 8.46
C VAL A 75 11.26 10.78 9.34
N ASN A 76 10.74 11.93 8.86
CA ASN A 76 10.90 13.27 9.49
C ASN A 76 10.66 13.26 11.01
#